data_AF-A0A5B0PVE8-F1
#
_entry.id   AF-A0A5B0PVE8-F1
#
_cell.length_a   1.000
_cell.length_b   1.000
_cell.length_c   1.000
_cell.angle_alpha   90.00
_cell.angle_beta   90.00
_cell.angle_gamma   90.00
#
_symmetry.space_group_name_H-M   'P 1'
#
loop_
_entity.id
_entity.type
_entity.pdbx_description
1 polymer ?
#
loop_
_entity_poly.entity_id
_entity_poly.type
_entity_poly.pdbx_seq_one_letter_code
_entity_poly.pdbx_strand_id
1 'polypeptide(L)'
;MHTTMYRTWTLFPSKHAHIWRYILGFMLTLLATSMLVMYRVREPIKPVSQSHILSEVINSPLPDISLSQSSIDPTLDYRRLLEMTTSPKNFNQHHPTLGFGHIYCISLPNRQDRRETMTKIAAALGVRITFVDAIYKDHPVIGWIGERASEVRKKKLELMSQYSGMDKENIGGMGAGSVWLTVNNGHPANQDFLRNIKLPSLAAARPEFEGKDWVEYLWSVSDHYTLTSSNPDFNITAEMWDPQEKMLPRQINPATVSTYYNHLRVLRTIQESGEASALILEDDVDMEWDLERRWRSIESHLPSDWDTVFLGHCWGHELIQPQFGHPNLHKSTEPLCLHGYAVSALGSRKLLELYNDPWTSFQTPVDTCIPTFIKLGLNSFSIEPTIINQSKVLQSDIQSGKGSSWKGLLVDSVAERILKSEGKPVNHTLTRENSKSNIDPATLFRYKSASIKALKDTQCNKGV
;
A
#
# COMPACT_ATOMS: atom_id res chain seq x y z
N MET A 1 -30.89 44.66 -63.71
CA MET A 1 -31.31 43.64 -64.70
C MET A 1 -30.41 42.42 -64.52
N HIS A 2 -31.03 41.25 -64.36
CA HIS A 2 -30.37 39.97 -64.13
C HIS A 2 -29.56 39.49 -65.32
N THR A 3 -28.38 38.91 -65.06
CA THR A 3 -27.86 37.80 -65.86
C THR A 3 -27.02 36.86 -64.99
N THR A 4 -27.58 35.69 -64.74
CA THR A 4 -26.98 34.55 -64.04
C THR A 4 -26.11 33.78 -65.03
N MET A 5 -24.84 33.51 -64.70
CA MET A 5 -24.00 32.57 -65.45
C MET A 5 -23.57 31.43 -64.52
N TYR A 6 -24.06 30.23 -64.85
CA TYR A 6 -23.66 28.96 -64.24
C TYR A 6 -22.22 28.62 -64.64
N ARG A 7 -21.38 28.25 -63.67
CA ARG A 7 -20.08 27.62 -63.91
C ARG A 7 -20.09 26.22 -63.32
N THR A 8 -20.07 25.24 -64.22
CA THR A 8 -19.93 23.81 -63.94
C THR A 8 -18.52 23.53 -63.42
N TRP A 9 -18.41 22.78 -62.31
CA TRP A 9 -17.14 22.21 -61.85
C TRP A 9 -17.09 20.75 -62.26
N THR A 10 -16.18 20.44 -63.17
CA THR A 10 -15.77 19.09 -63.51
C THR A 10 -14.83 18.55 -62.43
N LEU A 11 -15.15 17.40 -61.86
CA LEU A 11 -14.27 16.65 -60.95
C LEU A 11 -13.20 15.92 -61.78
N PHE A 12 -11.95 16.34 -61.66
CA PHE A 12 -10.80 15.53 -62.10
C PHE A 12 -10.41 14.49 -61.02
N PRO A 13 -9.79 13.37 -61.43
CA PRO A 13 -9.69 12.13 -60.67
C PRO A 13 -8.46 12.12 -59.75
N SER A 14 -8.64 11.66 -58.51
CA SER A 14 -7.49 11.47 -57.60
C SER A 14 -6.76 10.17 -57.93
N LYS A 15 -5.42 10.26 -57.99
CA LYS A 15 -4.48 9.15 -58.26
C LYS A 15 -4.47 8.05 -57.18
N HIS A 16 -5.44 8.03 -56.28
CA HIS A 16 -5.54 7.08 -55.16
C HIS A 16 -6.86 6.30 -55.13
N ALA A 17 -7.68 6.37 -56.18
CA ALA A 17 -8.94 5.60 -56.26
C ALA A 17 -8.74 4.08 -56.06
N HIS A 18 -7.58 3.54 -56.44
CA HIS A 18 -7.24 2.13 -56.23
C HIS A 18 -7.00 1.80 -54.75
N ILE A 19 -6.38 2.70 -53.98
CA ILE A 19 -6.09 2.50 -52.55
C ILE A 19 -7.39 2.49 -51.73
N TRP A 20 -8.33 3.38 -52.06
CA TRP A 20 -9.66 3.41 -51.43
C TRP A 20 -10.50 2.16 -51.70
N ARG A 21 -10.35 1.53 -52.87
CA ARG A 21 -11.00 0.25 -53.18
C ARG A 21 -10.48 -0.90 -52.31
N TYR A 22 -9.18 -0.94 -52.02
CA TYR A 22 -8.60 -1.96 -51.14
C TYR A 22 -8.98 -1.76 -49.67
N ILE A 23 -9.01 -0.50 -49.20
CA ILE A 23 -9.44 -0.18 -47.83
C ILE A 23 -10.92 -0.53 -47.64
N LEU A 24 -11.78 -0.22 -48.61
CA LEU A 24 -13.20 -0.56 -48.55
C LEU A 24 -13.42 -2.09 -48.61
N GLY A 25 -12.66 -2.82 -49.44
CA GLY A 25 -12.70 -4.28 -49.48
C GLY A 25 -12.24 -4.95 -48.18
N PHE A 26 -11.20 -4.41 -47.54
CA PHE A 26 -10.72 -4.89 -46.24
C PHE A 26 -11.74 -4.63 -45.11
N MET A 27 -12.38 -3.46 -45.10
CA MET A 27 -13.43 -3.15 -44.12
C MET A 27 -14.68 -4.03 -44.29
N LEU A 28 -15.09 -4.31 -45.54
CA LEU A 28 -16.22 -5.20 -45.82
C LEU A 28 -15.95 -6.67 -45.45
N THR A 29 -14.71 -7.14 -45.61
CA THR A 29 -14.33 -8.50 -45.20
C THR A 29 -14.27 -8.64 -43.67
N LEU A 30 -13.78 -7.64 -42.94
CA LEU A 30 -13.85 -7.59 -41.47
C LEU A 30 -15.29 -7.62 -40.95
N LEU A 31 -16.18 -6.83 -41.55
CA LEU A 31 -17.61 -6.84 -41.23
C LEU A 31 -18.28 -8.19 -41.50
N ALA A 32 -17.96 -8.84 -42.63
CA ALA A 32 -18.48 -10.16 -42.95
C ALA A 32 -17.99 -11.25 -41.96
N THR A 33 -16.71 -11.20 -41.55
CA THR A 33 -16.17 -12.14 -40.55
C THR A 33 -16.78 -11.93 -39.16
N SER A 34 -17.03 -10.69 -38.75
CA SER A 34 -17.70 -10.36 -37.48
C SER A 34 -19.15 -10.84 -37.46
N MET A 35 -19.88 -10.65 -38.57
CA MET A 35 -21.24 -11.17 -38.75
C MET A 35 -21.30 -12.70 -38.72
N LEU A 36 -20.30 -13.40 -39.27
CA LEU A 36 -20.24 -14.87 -39.24
C LEU A 36 -19.97 -15.43 -37.83
N VAL A 37 -19.16 -14.74 -37.03
CA VAL A 37 -18.91 -15.09 -35.61
C VAL A 37 -20.18 -14.86 -34.78
N MET A 38 -20.89 -13.76 -35.01
CA MET A 38 -22.17 -13.48 -34.34
C MET A 38 -23.27 -14.47 -34.76
N TYR A 39 -23.25 -14.98 -35.99
CA TYR A 39 -24.20 -16.00 -36.44
C TYR A 39 -23.88 -17.40 -35.90
N ARG A 40 -22.60 -17.77 -35.75
CA ARG A 40 -22.18 -19.05 -35.12
C ARG A 40 -22.44 -19.12 -33.61
N VAL A 41 -22.52 -17.97 -32.92
CA VAL A 41 -22.88 -17.92 -31.49
C VAL A 41 -24.40 -18.02 -31.27
N ARG A 42 -25.20 -18.04 -32.33
CA ARG A 42 -26.66 -18.02 -32.27
C ARG A 42 -27.34 -19.28 -32.81
N GLU A 43 -26.74 -20.45 -32.58
CA GLU A 43 -27.51 -21.70 -32.63
C GLU A 43 -28.30 -21.90 -31.32
N PRO A 44 -29.59 -22.26 -31.39
CA PRO A 44 -30.39 -22.52 -30.20
C PRO A 44 -29.96 -23.84 -29.53
N ILE A 45 -29.57 -23.75 -28.26
CA ILE A 45 -29.38 -24.90 -27.39
C ILE A 45 -30.71 -25.66 -27.29
N LYS A 46 -30.76 -26.91 -27.79
CA LYS A 46 -31.90 -27.80 -27.60
C LYS A 46 -32.07 -28.10 -26.10
N PRO A 47 -33.31 -28.09 -25.54
CA PRO A 47 -33.51 -28.43 -24.14
C PRO A 47 -33.25 -29.92 -23.94
N VAL A 48 -32.22 -30.26 -23.18
CA VAL A 48 -31.99 -31.62 -22.70
C VAL A 48 -32.94 -31.88 -21.53
N SER A 49 -33.66 -33.00 -21.57
CA SER A 49 -34.58 -33.45 -20.52
C SER A 49 -33.88 -33.56 -19.16
N GLN A 50 -34.42 -32.90 -18.14
CA GLN A 50 -33.93 -32.90 -16.76
C GLN A 50 -34.05 -34.26 -16.03
N SER A 51 -34.54 -35.32 -16.67
CA SER A 51 -34.72 -36.63 -16.02
C SER A 51 -33.48 -37.54 -16.03
N HIS A 52 -32.45 -37.24 -16.83
CA HIS A 52 -31.28 -38.13 -16.97
C HIS A 52 -30.04 -37.74 -16.16
N ILE A 53 -29.99 -36.52 -15.61
CA ILE A 53 -28.80 -36.04 -14.85
C ILE A 53 -28.84 -36.48 -13.38
N LEU A 54 -30.02 -36.81 -12.84
CA LEU A 54 -30.17 -37.22 -11.44
C LEU A 54 -29.78 -38.68 -11.16
N SER A 55 -29.66 -39.56 -12.17
CA SER A 55 -29.30 -40.97 -11.95
C SER A 55 -27.79 -41.24 -12.01
N GLU A 56 -26.99 -40.42 -12.68
CA GLU A 56 -25.52 -40.62 -12.75
C GLU A 56 -24.78 -40.03 -11.53
N VAL A 57 -25.38 -39.07 -10.84
CA VAL A 57 -24.80 -38.48 -9.61
C VAL A 57 -24.88 -39.43 -8.42
N ILE A 58 -25.82 -40.39 -8.42
CA ILE A 58 -26.05 -41.30 -7.29
C ILE A 58 -25.11 -42.53 -7.30
N ASN A 59 -24.43 -42.84 -8.41
CA ASN A 59 -23.59 -44.04 -8.54
C ASN A 59 -22.10 -43.77 -8.84
N SER A 60 -21.61 -42.55 -8.61
CA SER A 60 -20.17 -42.28 -8.70
C SER A 60 -19.47 -42.80 -7.43
N PRO A 61 -18.38 -43.57 -7.53
CA PRO A 61 -17.62 -43.98 -6.35
C PRO A 61 -17.16 -42.72 -5.62
N LEU A 62 -17.32 -42.69 -4.30
CA LEU A 62 -16.70 -41.68 -3.45
C LEU A 62 -15.23 -41.54 -3.87
N PRO A 63 -14.70 -40.31 -4.05
CA PRO A 63 -13.28 -40.15 -4.27
C PRO A 63 -12.56 -40.79 -3.09
N ASP A 64 -11.70 -41.75 -3.38
CA ASP A 64 -10.87 -42.42 -2.40
C ASP A 64 -9.82 -41.40 -1.94
N ILE A 65 -10.20 -40.59 -0.95
CA ILE A 65 -9.31 -39.65 -0.27
C ILE A 65 -8.45 -40.49 0.68
N SER A 66 -7.52 -41.22 0.08
CA SER A 66 -6.35 -41.74 0.78
C SER A 66 -5.53 -40.53 1.24
N LEU A 67 -5.81 -40.06 2.46
CA LEU A 67 -4.99 -39.15 3.25
C LEU A 67 -3.66 -39.84 3.60
N SER A 68 -2.86 -40.19 2.59
CA SER A 68 -1.54 -40.78 2.74
C SER A 68 -0.45 -39.73 2.53
N GLN A 69 -0.55 -38.64 3.31
CA GLN A 69 0.59 -37.84 3.73
C GLN A 69 0.23 -37.25 5.10
N SER A 70 0.56 -38.01 6.15
CA SER A 70 0.43 -37.58 7.54
C SER A 70 1.27 -36.34 7.79
N SER A 71 0.65 -35.16 7.77
CA SER A 71 1.21 -33.95 8.36
C SER A 71 0.70 -33.80 9.79
N ILE A 72 1.53 -33.30 10.67
CA ILE A 72 1.35 -33.33 12.13
C ILE A 72 0.31 -32.30 12.65
N ASP A 73 -0.29 -31.46 11.80
CA ASP A 73 -1.25 -30.43 12.22
C ASP A 73 -2.63 -30.55 11.55
N PRO A 74 -3.66 -31.07 12.27
CA PRO A 74 -5.02 -31.22 11.76
C PRO A 74 -5.74 -29.87 11.51
N THR A 75 -5.19 -28.74 11.95
CA THR A 75 -5.79 -27.41 11.73
C THR A 75 -5.69 -26.93 10.28
N LEU A 76 -4.80 -27.52 9.48
CA LEU A 76 -4.57 -27.16 8.07
C LEU A 76 -5.37 -28.01 7.06
N ASP A 77 -6.04 -29.07 7.51
CA ASP A 77 -6.74 -30.00 6.61
C ASP A 77 -7.89 -29.32 5.85
N TYR A 78 -8.59 -28.39 6.50
CA TYR A 78 -9.62 -27.59 5.85
C TYR A 78 -9.06 -26.67 4.77
N ARG A 79 -7.92 -26.01 5.03
CA ARG A 79 -7.22 -25.19 4.04
C ARG A 79 -6.79 -26.02 2.85
N ARG A 80 -6.17 -27.19 3.08
CA ARG A 80 -5.77 -28.10 2.01
C ARG A 80 -6.94 -28.58 1.18
N LEU A 81 -8.05 -28.94 1.83
CA LEU A 81 -9.25 -29.34 1.12
C LEU A 81 -9.76 -28.20 0.21
N LEU A 82 -9.78 -26.96 0.70
CA LEU A 82 -10.16 -25.80 -0.10
C LEU A 82 -9.18 -25.54 -1.24
N GLU A 83 -7.87 -25.60 -1.02
CA GLU A 83 -6.88 -25.44 -2.08
C GLU A 83 -7.02 -26.55 -3.13
N MET A 84 -7.18 -27.81 -2.72
CA MET A 84 -7.38 -28.94 -3.65
C MET A 84 -8.68 -28.84 -4.46
N THR A 85 -9.75 -28.26 -3.89
CA THR A 85 -11.08 -28.25 -4.52
C THR A 85 -11.41 -26.95 -5.25
N THR A 86 -10.79 -25.83 -4.89
CA THR A 86 -11.13 -24.50 -5.41
C THR A 86 -9.98 -23.80 -6.14
N SER A 87 -8.74 -24.25 -5.97
CA SER A 87 -7.59 -23.63 -6.63
C SER A 87 -7.22 -24.35 -7.93
N PRO A 88 -6.79 -23.61 -8.97
CA PRO A 88 -6.20 -24.20 -10.15
C PRO A 88 -4.96 -25.01 -9.77
N LYS A 89 -4.70 -26.15 -10.43
CA LYS A 89 -3.63 -27.10 -10.05
C LYS A 89 -2.25 -26.47 -9.83
N ASN A 90 -1.92 -25.38 -10.54
CA ASN A 90 -0.65 -24.65 -10.40
C ASN A 90 -0.57 -23.77 -9.13
N PHE A 91 -1.69 -23.49 -8.47
CA PHE A 91 -1.77 -22.77 -7.19
C PHE A 91 -2.00 -23.69 -5.98
N ASN A 92 -2.08 -25.01 -6.19
CA ASN A 92 -2.35 -25.97 -5.10
C ASN A 92 -1.13 -26.20 -4.18
N GLN A 93 0.02 -25.60 -4.50
CA GLN A 93 1.22 -25.71 -3.67
C GLN A 93 1.32 -24.50 -2.74
N HIS A 94 0.88 -24.70 -1.50
CA HIS A 94 1.05 -23.73 -0.42
C HIS A 94 2.53 -23.50 -0.09
N HIS A 95 2.93 -22.24 0.06
CA HIS A 95 4.23 -21.84 0.58
C HIS A 95 4.08 -21.13 1.94
N PRO A 96 4.83 -21.54 2.99
CA PRO A 96 4.69 -20.97 4.34
C PRO A 96 5.10 -19.50 4.42
N THR A 97 5.76 -18.95 3.39
CA THR A 97 6.09 -17.53 3.30
C THR A 97 5.34 -16.80 2.18
N LEU A 98 4.31 -17.42 1.59
CA LEU A 98 3.54 -16.87 0.46
C LEU A 98 4.40 -16.51 -0.77
N GLY A 99 5.68 -16.89 -0.81
CA GLY A 99 6.61 -16.53 -1.88
C GLY A 99 7.69 -15.54 -1.55
N PHE A 100 7.54 -14.85 -0.43
CA PHE A 100 8.58 -13.98 0.08
C PHE A 100 9.75 -14.81 0.59
N GLY A 101 10.92 -14.18 0.71
CA GLY A 101 12.01 -14.73 1.51
C GLY A 101 11.54 -14.96 2.95
N HIS A 102 10.84 -13.97 3.50
CA HIS A 102 10.33 -14.03 4.87
C HIS A 102 9.11 -13.14 5.13
N ILE A 103 8.42 -13.41 6.24
CA ILE A 103 7.29 -12.60 6.73
C ILE A 103 7.65 -12.10 8.14
N TYR A 104 7.79 -10.78 8.28
CA TYR A 104 8.09 -10.10 9.53
C TYR A 104 6.83 -9.48 10.12
N CYS A 105 6.66 -9.56 11.44
CA CYS A 105 5.59 -8.88 12.16
C CYS A 105 6.19 -8.01 13.28
N ILE A 106 6.03 -6.70 13.16
CA ILE A 106 6.46 -5.73 14.17
C ILE A 106 5.48 -5.78 15.32
N SER A 107 5.96 -6.18 16.50
CA SER A 107 5.12 -6.28 17.69
C SER A 107 5.92 -5.95 18.95
N LEU A 108 5.30 -5.26 19.90
CA LEU A 108 5.92 -5.06 21.20
C LEU A 108 6.04 -6.41 21.95
N PRO A 109 7.17 -6.72 22.61
CA PRO A 109 7.36 -7.99 23.33
C PRO A 109 6.33 -8.24 24.43
N ASN A 110 5.79 -7.18 25.03
CA ASN A 110 4.78 -7.28 26.09
C ASN A 110 3.34 -7.40 25.56
N ARG A 111 3.09 -7.24 24.24
CA ARG A 111 1.77 -7.36 23.62
C ARG A 111 1.45 -8.81 23.25
N GLN A 112 1.43 -9.66 24.28
CA GLN A 112 1.14 -11.09 24.14
C GLN A 112 -0.25 -11.33 23.54
N ASP A 113 -1.23 -10.46 23.85
CA ASP A 113 -2.57 -10.47 23.26
C ASP A 113 -2.54 -10.37 21.71
N ARG A 114 -1.71 -9.46 21.17
CA ARG A 114 -1.55 -9.30 19.72
C ARG A 114 -0.70 -10.40 19.10
N ARG A 115 0.39 -10.81 19.75
CA ARG A 115 1.24 -11.91 19.27
C ARG A 115 0.46 -13.23 19.20
N GLU A 116 -0.38 -13.52 20.20
CA GLU A 116 -1.28 -14.67 20.19
C GLU A 116 -2.28 -14.59 19.04
N THR A 117 -2.87 -13.41 18.81
CA THR A 117 -3.81 -13.19 17.69
C THR A 117 -3.13 -13.44 16.34
N MET A 118 -1.95 -12.84 16.12
CA MET A 118 -1.17 -13.04 14.90
C MET A 118 -0.69 -14.48 14.74
N THR A 119 -0.37 -15.18 15.83
CA THR A 119 0.00 -16.60 15.81
C THR A 119 -1.18 -17.47 15.35
N LYS A 120 -2.40 -17.17 15.81
CA LYS A 120 -3.61 -17.87 15.35
C LYS A 120 -3.91 -17.60 13.87
N ILE A 121 -3.77 -16.35 13.43
CA ILE A 121 -3.93 -15.99 12.02
C ILE A 121 -2.89 -16.72 11.16
N ALA A 122 -1.62 -16.73 11.59
CA ALA A 122 -0.54 -17.42 10.92
C ALA A 122 -0.81 -18.92 10.79
N ALA A 123 -1.19 -19.58 11.89
CA ALA A 123 -1.55 -20.99 11.90
C ALA A 123 -2.73 -21.29 10.96
N ALA A 124 -3.79 -20.47 10.99
CA ALA A 124 -4.96 -20.67 10.14
C ALA A 124 -4.64 -20.51 8.63
N LEU A 125 -3.70 -19.63 8.29
CA LEU A 125 -3.20 -19.43 6.93
C LEU A 125 -2.07 -20.41 6.53
N GLY A 126 -1.54 -21.20 7.46
CA GLY A 126 -0.36 -22.05 7.25
C GLY A 126 0.95 -21.27 7.07
N VAL A 127 0.98 -19.97 7.37
CA VAL A 127 2.15 -19.13 7.14
C VAL A 127 3.06 -19.07 8.36
N ARG A 128 4.36 -18.85 8.13
CA ARG A 128 5.38 -18.66 9.15
C ARG A 128 5.71 -17.18 9.26
N ILE A 129 5.36 -16.59 10.40
CA ILE A 129 5.68 -15.20 10.76
C ILE A 129 6.84 -15.20 11.76
N THR A 130 7.74 -14.24 11.62
CA THR A 130 8.75 -13.92 12.64
C THR A 130 8.43 -12.58 13.28
N PHE A 131 8.25 -12.60 14.60
CA PHE A 131 8.08 -11.37 15.35
C PHE A 131 9.41 -10.62 15.46
N VAL A 132 9.38 -9.33 15.13
CA VAL A 132 10.47 -8.40 15.41
C VAL A 132 10.07 -7.59 16.63
N ASP A 133 10.87 -7.72 17.68
CA ASP A 133 10.67 -7.05 18.95
C ASP A 133 10.76 -5.54 18.77
N ALA A 134 9.60 -4.88 18.80
CA ALA A 134 9.50 -3.44 18.68
C ALA A 134 9.96 -2.75 19.97
N ILE A 135 10.60 -1.59 19.82
CA ILE A 135 10.99 -0.72 20.91
C ILE A 135 9.83 0.21 21.27
N TYR A 136 9.44 0.25 22.55
CA TYR A 136 8.37 1.11 23.04
C TYR A 136 8.78 2.59 23.07
N LYS A 137 7.79 3.48 23.03
CA LYS A 137 7.97 4.94 22.95
C LYS A 137 8.75 5.56 24.12
N ASP A 138 8.80 4.88 25.27
CA ASP A 138 9.52 5.34 26.46
C ASP A 138 10.98 4.84 26.52
N HIS A 139 11.43 4.08 25.51
CA HIS A 139 12.81 3.64 25.46
C HIS A 139 13.78 4.83 25.28
N PRO A 140 14.94 4.85 25.97
CA PRO A 140 15.86 6.00 25.96
C PRO A 140 16.22 6.52 24.56
N VAL A 141 16.50 5.60 23.62
CA VAL A 141 16.81 5.95 22.22
C VAL A 141 15.74 6.83 21.56
N ILE A 142 14.47 6.69 21.94
CA ILE A 142 13.38 7.48 21.35
C ILE A 142 13.51 8.96 21.76
N GLY A 143 13.87 9.22 23.03
CA GLY A 143 14.19 10.56 23.50
C GLY A 143 15.43 11.12 22.80
N TRP A 144 16.48 10.32 22.66
CA TRP A 144 17.70 10.72 21.94
C TRP A 144 17.42 11.06 20.46
N ILE A 145 16.66 10.23 19.75
CA ILE A 145 16.25 10.47 18.36
C ILE A 145 15.41 11.75 18.28
N GLY A 146 14.44 11.93 19.17
CA GLY A 146 13.59 13.11 19.22
C GLY A 146 14.40 14.40 19.41
N GLU A 147 15.41 14.37 20.28
CA GLU A 147 16.32 15.49 20.51
C GLU A 147 17.11 15.83 19.24
N ARG A 148 17.78 14.84 18.63
CA ARG A 148 18.56 15.04 17.39
C ARG A 148 17.69 15.52 16.23
N ALA A 149 16.52 14.91 16.04
CA ALA A 149 15.56 15.33 15.03
C ALA A 149 15.08 16.77 15.26
N SER A 150 14.91 17.22 16.51
CA SER A 150 14.50 18.60 16.82
C SER A 150 15.55 19.64 16.50
N GLU A 151 16.83 19.33 16.74
CA GLU A 151 17.95 20.17 16.36
C GLU A 151 18.02 20.35 14.85
N VAL A 152 17.90 19.24 14.10
CA VAL A 152 17.85 19.26 12.64
C VAL A 152 16.64 20.05 12.14
N ARG A 153 15.47 19.85 12.74
CA ARG A 153 14.24 20.55 12.36
C ARG A 153 14.39 22.07 12.48
N LYS A 154 14.89 22.56 13.62
CA LYS A 154 15.13 23.99 13.87
C LYS A 154 16.10 24.58 12.85
N LYS A 155 17.22 23.90 12.59
CA LYS A 155 18.21 24.31 11.59
C LYS A 155 17.63 24.30 10.16
N LYS A 156 16.83 23.28 9.82
CA LYS A 156 16.19 23.17 8.50
C LYS A 156 15.19 24.31 8.30
N LEU A 157 14.41 24.65 9.33
CA LEU A 157 13.46 25.76 9.30
C LEU A 157 14.15 27.11 9.05
N GLU A 158 15.30 27.35 9.68
CA GLU A 158 16.12 28.54 9.44
C GLU A 158 16.61 28.63 8.00
N LEU A 159 17.16 27.53 7.47
CA LEU A 159 17.65 27.48 6.10
C LEU A 159 16.52 27.67 5.08
N MET A 160 15.36 27.04 5.30
CA MET A 160 14.20 27.19 4.44
C MET A 160 13.65 28.62 4.46
N SER A 161 13.55 29.25 5.64
CA SER A 161 13.12 30.64 5.78
C SER A 161 14.09 31.60 5.09
N GLN A 162 15.40 31.46 5.33
CA GLN A 162 16.42 32.28 4.69
C GLN A 162 16.42 32.13 3.16
N TYR A 163 16.27 30.91 2.66
CA TYR A 163 16.29 30.64 1.22
C TYR A 163 15.02 31.14 0.51
N SER A 164 13.85 30.89 1.09
CA SER A 164 12.56 31.23 0.48
C SER A 164 12.11 32.68 0.73
N GLY A 165 12.66 33.35 1.74
CA GLY A 165 12.20 34.65 2.21
C GLY A 165 10.86 34.61 2.97
N MET A 166 10.32 33.42 3.26
CA MET A 166 9.09 33.27 4.03
C MET A 166 9.36 33.24 5.54
N ASP A 167 8.40 33.76 6.30
CA ASP A 167 8.41 33.67 7.75
C ASP A 167 8.35 32.20 8.22
N LYS A 168 9.07 31.89 9.30
CA LYS A 168 9.20 30.52 9.83
C LYS A 168 7.85 29.90 10.16
N GLU A 169 6.92 30.72 10.65
CA GLU A 169 5.58 30.30 11.05
C GLU A 169 4.76 29.79 9.86
N ASN A 170 5.09 30.20 8.64
CA ASN A 170 4.41 29.81 7.40
C ASN A 170 5.03 28.60 6.71
N ILE A 171 6.08 28.01 7.28
CA ILE A 171 6.79 26.85 6.73
C ILE A 171 6.48 25.61 7.58
N GLY A 172 5.79 24.63 6.98
CA GLY A 172 5.50 23.36 7.63
C GLY A 172 4.47 22.53 6.88
N GLY A 173 3.86 21.58 7.57
CA GLY A 173 2.92 20.59 7.05
C GLY A 173 3.58 19.22 6.82
N MET A 174 2.94 18.16 7.31
CA MET A 174 3.44 16.76 7.32
C MET A 174 2.58 15.80 6.47
N GLY A 175 1.83 16.34 5.51
CA GLY A 175 1.07 15.57 4.53
C GLY A 175 1.90 15.07 3.34
N ALA A 176 1.22 14.56 2.31
CA ALA A 176 1.86 14.19 1.05
C ALA A 176 2.56 15.41 0.43
N GLY A 177 3.87 15.27 0.14
CA GLY A 177 4.70 16.39 -0.30
C GLY A 177 5.20 17.28 0.83
N SER A 178 5.26 16.82 2.09
CA SER A 178 5.76 17.61 3.21
C SER A 178 7.08 18.35 2.91
N VAL A 179 7.16 19.63 3.32
CA VAL A 179 8.38 20.46 3.24
C VAL A 179 9.53 19.84 4.03
N TRP A 180 9.21 19.05 5.06
CA TRP A 180 10.19 18.38 5.90
C TRP A 180 10.91 17.25 5.18
N LEU A 181 10.36 16.76 4.07
CA LEU A 181 10.97 15.76 3.19
C LEU A 181 11.68 16.39 1.99
N THR A 182 11.75 17.72 1.93
CA THR A 182 12.52 18.40 0.90
C THR A 182 14.02 18.15 1.11
N VAL A 183 14.64 17.56 0.09
CA VAL A 183 16.09 17.43 -0.09
C VAL A 183 16.47 17.92 -1.48
N ASN A 184 17.71 18.37 -1.64
CA ASN A 184 18.28 18.74 -2.92
C ASN A 184 19.67 18.11 -3.05
N ASN A 185 19.66 16.84 -3.45
CA ASN A 185 20.86 16.07 -3.79
C ASN A 185 20.99 15.96 -5.33
N GLY A 186 20.67 17.03 -6.07
CA GLY A 186 20.65 17.02 -7.54
C GLY A 186 19.34 16.51 -8.17
N HIS A 187 18.34 16.17 -7.36
CA HIS A 187 16.97 15.86 -7.79
C HIS A 187 16.03 17.06 -7.59
N PRO A 188 14.93 17.19 -8.36
CA PRO A 188 13.93 18.22 -8.09
C PRO A 188 13.37 18.05 -6.69
N ALA A 189 13.41 19.11 -5.87
CA ALA A 189 12.70 19.09 -4.59
C ALA A 189 11.23 18.76 -4.80
N ASN A 190 10.62 18.12 -3.80
CA ASN A 190 9.17 17.93 -3.75
C ASN A 190 8.39 19.25 -3.55
N GLN A 191 9.09 20.38 -3.39
CA GLN A 191 8.55 21.72 -3.21
C GLN A 191 9.24 22.71 -4.14
N ASP A 192 8.49 23.30 -5.07
CA ASP A 192 9.05 24.18 -6.11
C ASP A 192 9.76 25.40 -5.52
N PHE A 193 9.21 25.99 -4.46
CA PHE A 193 9.80 27.15 -3.79
C PHE A 193 11.09 26.83 -3.03
N LEU A 194 11.42 25.54 -2.84
CA LEU A 194 12.65 25.04 -2.22
C LEU A 194 13.55 24.28 -3.21
N ARG A 195 13.23 24.29 -4.51
CA ARG A 195 13.86 23.40 -5.50
C ARG A 195 15.39 23.42 -5.53
N ASN A 196 16.00 24.56 -5.24
CA ASN A 196 17.46 24.70 -5.24
C ASN A 196 18.05 25.01 -3.85
N ILE A 197 17.30 24.73 -2.76
CA ILE A 197 17.83 24.90 -1.40
C ILE A 197 19.12 24.09 -1.25
N LYS A 198 20.15 24.66 -0.62
CA LYS A 198 21.38 23.94 -0.30
C LYS A 198 21.38 23.61 1.18
N LEU A 199 21.39 22.32 1.50
CA LEU A 199 21.51 21.83 2.86
C LEU A 199 22.96 21.41 3.11
N PRO A 200 23.65 21.97 4.12
CA PRO A 200 25.03 21.59 4.40
C PRO A 200 25.10 20.16 4.94
N SER A 201 26.28 19.54 4.84
CA SER A 201 26.51 18.24 5.49
C SER A 201 26.29 18.37 7.00
N LEU A 202 25.68 17.34 7.58
CA LEU A 202 25.52 17.18 9.04
C LEU A 202 26.59 16.27 9.64
N ALA A 203 27.48 15.71 8.81
CA ALA A 203 28.65 14.97 9.25
C ALA A 203 29.58 15.86 10.08
N ALA A 204 30.22 15.28 11.09
CA ALA A 204 31.15 15.98 11.99
C ALA A 204 30.56 17.21 12.71
N ALA A 205 29.22 17.35 12.76
CA ALA A 205 28.56 18.41 13.53
C ALA A 205 28.84 18.28 15.04
N ARG A 206 29.24 17.09 15.48
CA ARG A 206 29.47 16.68 16.86
C ARG A 206 30.73 15.81 16.93
N PRO A 207 31.74 16.17 17.76
CA PRO A 207 32.94 15.36 17.93
C PRO A 207 32.64 13.91 18.34
N GLU A 208 31.61 13.72 19.16
CA GLU A 208 31.16 12.40 19.64
C GLU A 208 30.68 11.46 18.53
N PHE A 209 30.38 11.98 17.33
CA PHE A 209 29.94 11.15 16.20
C PHE A 209 31.09 10.63 15.33
N GLU A 210 32.34 10.96 15.68
CA GLU A 210 33.54 10.47 14.99
C GLU A 210 33.51 10.75 13.47
N GLY A 211 33.00 11.93 13.11
CA GLY A 211 32.87 12.35 11.71
C GLY A 211 31.62 11.86 10.98
N LYS A 212 30.80 11.00 11.60
CA LYS A 212 29.49 10.59 11.07
C LYS A 212 28.43 11.69 11.23
N ASP A 213 27.34 11.61 10.46
CA ASP A 213 26.12 12.32 10.81
C ASP A 213 25.35 11.62 11.96
N TRP A 214 24.25 12.23 12.42
CA TRP A 214 23.51 11.73 13.58
C TRP A 214 22.74 10.43 13.30
N VAL A 215 22.31 10.18 12.06
CA VAL A 215 21.60 8.94 11.69
C VAL A 215 22.61 7.82 11.48
N GLU A 216 23.73 8.10 10.81
CA GLU A 216 24.86 7.18 10.73
C GLU A 216 25.37 6.80 12.13
N TYR A 217 25.48 7.78 13.04
CA TYR A 217 25.89 7.53 14.42
C TYR A 217 24.88 6.66 15.17
N LEU A 218 23.58 6.99 15.12
CA LEU A 218 22.48 6.18 15.70
C LEU A 218 22.69 4.70 15.41
N TRP A 219 22.96 4.42 14.14
CA TRP A 219 23.05 3.08 13.62
C TRP A 219 24.43 2.42 13.72
N SER A 220 25.46 3.18 14.13
CA SER A 220 26.79 2.65 14.43
C SER A 220 26.90 2.16 15.88
N VAL A 221 25.99 2.59 16.75
CA VAL A 221 25.94 2.16 18.16
C VAL A 221 25.27 0.80 18.24
N SER A 222 25.89 -0.15 18.95
CA SER A 222 25.33 -1.50 19.11
C SER A 222 24.27 -1.57 20.20
N ASP A 223 24.46 -0.85 21.30
CA ASP A 223 23.53 -0.81 22.43
C ASP A 223 22.79 0.54 22.48
N HIS A 224 21.60 0.57 21.91
CA HIS A 224 20.78 1.77 21.85
C HIS A 224 20.19 2.18 23.21
N TYR A 225 20.33 1.40 24.29
CA TYR A 225 20.00 1.88 25.65
C TYR A 225 20.95 2.98 26.12
N THR A 226 22.16 3.02 25.58
CA THR A 226 23.17 4.05 25.88
C THR A 226 22.84 5.41 25.25
N LEU A 227 21.96 5.44 24.26
CA LEU A 227 21.51 6.64 23.59
C LEU A 227 20.34 7.24 24.38
N THR A 228 20.62 8.21 25.23
CA THR A 228 19.62 8.91 26.06
C THR A 228 19.58 10.39 25.70
N SER A 229 18.41 11.03 25.84
CA SER A 229 18.36 12.49 25.70
C SER A 229 19.28 13.18 26.72
N SER A 230 19.94 14.27 26.33
CA SER A 230 20.74 15.10 27.23
C SER A 230 19.88 15.87 28.24
N ASN A 231 18.59 16.05 27.94
CA ASN A 231 17.61 16.67 28.82
C ASN A 231 16.57 15.62 29.28
N PRO A 232 16.54 15.26 30.59
CA PRO A 232 15.56 14.30 31.12
C PRO A 232 14.10 14.72 30.91
N ASP A 233 13.83 16.02 30.83
CA ASP A 233 12.49 16.59 30.65
C ASP A 233 12.19 16.88 29.17
N PHE A 234 12.98 16.35 28.23
CA PHE A 234 12.82 16.61 26.80
C PHE A 234 11.45 16.12 26.31
N ASN A 235 10.61 17.06 25.88
CA ASN A 235 9.29 16.76 25.32
C ASN A 235 9.34 16.79 23.79
N ILE A 236 9.44 15.60 23.18
CA ILE A 236 9.49 15.44 21.72
C ILE A 236 8.35 16.21 21.03
N THR A 237 7.11 16.08 21.53
CA THR A 237 5.94 16.69 20.90
C THR A 237 6.00 18.21 20.92
N ALA A 238 6.48 18.81 22.01
CA ALA A 238 6.61 20.26 22.12
C ALA A 238 7.74 20.79 21.23
N GLU A 239 8.90 20.11 21.24
CA GLU A 239 10.10 20.51 20.50
C GLU A 239 9.99 20.31 18.99
N MET A 240 9.13 19.36 18.58
CA MET A 240 8.84 19.04 17.19
C MET A 240 7.44 19.51 16.77
N TRP A 241 6.86 20.50 17.45
CA TRP A 241 5.54 20.99 17.07
C TRP A 241 5.58 21.72 15.72
N ASP A 242 4.68 21.35 14.81
CA ASP A 242 4.51 22.02 13.52
C ASP A 242 3.18 22.79 13.50
N PRO A 243 3.19 24.13 13.55
CA PRO A 243 1.95 24.92 13.56
C PRO A 243 1.17 24.87 12.24
N GLN A 244 1.81 24.48 11.13
CA GLN A 244 1.16 24.36 9.82
C GLN A 244 0.50 22.98 9.61
N GLU A 245 0.81 21.98 10.45
CA GLU A 245 0.15 20.68 10.40
C GLU A 245 -1.18 20.69 11.16
N LYS A 246 -2.27 20.61 10.39
CA LYS A 246 -3.65 20.72 10.89
C LYS A 246 -4.18 19.41 11.48
N MET A 247 -3.59 18.28 11.12
CA MET A 247 -3.99 16.96 11.62
C MET A 247 -3.15 16.58 12.81
N LEU A 248 -3.72 16.71 14.01
CA LEU A 248 -3.08 16.32 15.27
C LEU A 248 -2.43 14.91 15.23
N PRO A 249 -3.05 13.87 14.62
CA PRO A 249 -2.40 12.56 14.54
C PRO A 249 -1.10 12.50 13.72
N ARG A 250 -0.81 13.51 12.89
CA ARG A 250 0.45 13.60 12.14
C ARG A 250 1.55 14.35 12.88
N GLN A 251 1.24 14.99 14.00
CA GLN A 251 2.25 15.65 14.83
C GLN A 251 3.25 14.60 15.34
N ILE A 252 4.52 14.97 15.33
CA ILE A 252 5.59 14.11 15.84
C ILE A 252 5.44 14.00 17.36
N ASN A 253 5.46 12.77 17.84
CA ASN A 253 5.39 12.44 19.26
C ASN A 253 6.24 11.18 19.51
N PRO A 254 6.49 10.77 20.77
CA PRO A 254 7.33 9.60 21.07
C PRO A 254 6.87 8.31 20.38
N ALA A 255 5.56 8.08 20.24
CA ALA A 255 5.04 6.90 19.57
C ALA A 255 5.31 6.95 18.06
N THR A 256 5.14 8.09 17.41
CA THR A 256 5.48 8.27 15.98
C THR A 256 6.97 8.01 15.72
N VAL A 257 7.85 8.52 16.58
CA VAL A 257 9.31 8.28 16.48
C VAL A 257 9.64 6.79 16.67
N SER A 258 9.02 6.14 17.66
CA SER A 258 9.14 4.70 17.90
C SER A 258 8.67 3.88 16.70
N THR A 259 7.50 4.19 16.13
CA THR A 259 7.00 3.50 14.92
C THR A 259 7.97 3.64 13.76
N TYR A 260 8.45 4.85 13.48
CA TYR A 260 9.45 5.10 12.44
C TYR A 260 10.71 4.24 12.66
N TYR A 261 11.27 4.31 13.87
CA TYR A 261 12.47 3.58 14.24
C TYR A 261 12.31 2.05 14.06
N ASN A 262 11.15 1.50 14.45
CA ASN A 262 10.88 0.08 14.33
C ASN A 262 10.77 -0.39 12.86
N HIS A 263 10.15 0.40 11.98
CA HIS A 263 10.11 0.10 10.54
C HIS A 263 11.51 0.12 9.92
N LEU A 264 12.38 1.08 10.28
CA LEU A 264 13.77 1.12 9.81
C LEU A 264 14.57 -0.10 10.30
N ARG A 265 14.36 -0.57 11.53
CA ARG A 265 15.01 -1.79 12.03
C ARG A 265 14.66 -3.02 11.20
N VAL A 266 13.38 -3.20 10.87
CA VAL A 266 12.97 -4.33 10.03
C VAL A 266 13.58 -4.24 8.63
N LEU A 267 13.58 -3.06 8.02
CA LEU A 267 14.20 -2.86 6.71
C LEU A 267 15.70 -3.20 6.73
N ARG A 268 16.41 -2.85 7.82
CA ARG A 268 17.82 -3.22 8.03
C ARG A 268 18.01 -4.72 8.18
N THR A 269 17.18 -5.38 8.99
CA THR A 269 17.17 -6.85 9.10
C THR A 269 17.00 -7.52 7.74
N ILE A 270 16.08 -7.02 6.91
CA ILE A 270 15.88 -7.54 5.55
C ILE A 270 17.13 -7.35 4.69
N GLN A 271 17.76 -6.16 4.74
CA GLN A 271 19.01 -5.92 3.99
C GLN A 271 20.14 -6.86 4.43
N GLU A 272 20.29 -7.09 5.73
CA GLU A 272 21.31 -7.97 6.32
C GLU A 272 21.07 -9.45 6.01
N SER A 273 19.79 -9.86 5.95
CA SER A 273 19.40 -11.25 5.64
C SER A 273 19.72 -11.67 4.19
N GLY A 274 19.85 -10.72 3.27
CA GLY A 274 20.06 -10.98 1.84
C GLY A 274 18.84 -11.55 1.12
N GLU A 275 17.64 -11.48 1.72
CA GLU A 275 16.40 -11.96 1.12
C GLU A 275 16.02 -11.19 -0.16
N ALA A 276 15.46 -11.91 -1.14
CA ALA A 276 15.01 -11.29 -2.40
C ALA A 276 13.80 -10.35 -2.21
N SER A 277 12.92 -10.70 -1.28
CA SER A 277 11.75 -9.91 -0.90
C SER A 277 11.24 -10.33 0.48
N ALA A 278 10.52 -9.45 1.16
CA ALA A 278 9.90 -9.72 2.44
C ALA A 278 8.52 -9.07 2.54
N LEU A 279 7.62 -9.69 3.31
CA LEU A 279 6.36 -9.08 3.74
C LEU A 279 6.51 -8.55 5.17
N ILE A 280 6.20 -7.28 5.38
CA ILE A 280 6.25 -6.61 6.68
C ILE A 280 4.81 -6.33 7.13
N LEU A 281 4.52 -6.74 8.35
CA LEU A 281 3.21 -6.63 9.00
C LEU A 281 3.34 -5.86 10.32
N GLU A 282 2.31 -5.11 10.67
CA GLU A 282 2.06 -4.71 12.07
C GLU A 282 1.26 -5.80 12.79
N ASP A 283 1.23 -5.79 14.12
CA ASP A 283 0.63 -6.84 14.95
C ASP A 283 -0.89 -6.70 15.16
N ASP A 284 -1.50 -5.75 14.49
CA ASP A 284 -2.93 -5.47 14.54
C ASP A 284 -3.60 -5.61 13.17
N VAL A 285 -3.18 -6.60 12.35
CA VAL A 285 -3.79 -6.87 11.04
C VAL A 285 -4.68 -8.10 11.01
N ASP A 286 -5.57 -8.11 10.04
CA ASP A 286 -6.34 -9.25 9.57
C ASP A 286 -6.20 -9.35 8.05
N MET A 287 -6.48 -10.52 7.48
CA MET A 287 -6.14 -10.85 6.09
C MET A 287 -7.27 -11.60 5.40
N GLU A 288 -7.26 -11.58 4.07
CA GLU A 288 -8.10 -12.49 3.27
C GLU A 288 -7.71 -13.95 3.52
N TRP A 289 -8.69 -14.83 3.63
CA TRP A 289 -8.47 -16.26 3.82
C TRP A 289 -7.65 -16.90 2.68
N ASP A 290 -7.92 -16.45 1.45
CA ASP A 290 -7.22 -16.85 0.23
C ASP A 290 -6.05 -15.90 -0.14
N LEU A 291 -5.42 -15.29 0.87
CA LEU A 291 -4.32 -14.33 0.73
C LEU A 291 -3.25 -14.79 -0.27
N GLU A 292 -2.80 -16.04 -0.15
CA GLU A 292 -1.74 -16.58 -1.02
C GLU A 292 -2.15 -16.54 -2.48
N ARG A 293 -3.33 -17.04 -2.83
CA ARG A 293 -3.82 -17.07 -4.21
C ARG A 293 -3.94 -15.67 -4.79
N ARG A 294 -4.47 -14.72 -4.02
CA ARG A 294 -4.58 -13.31 -4.43
C ARG A 294 -3.20 -12.71 -4.66
N TRP A 295 -2.28 -12.91 -3.72
CA TRP A 295 -0.91 -12.42 -3.82
C TRP A 295 -0.21 -13.00 -5.05
N ARG A 296 -0.23 -14.33 -5.26
CA ARG A 296 0.45 -14.97 -6.39
C ARG A 296 -0.09 -14.53 -7.76
N SER A 297 -1.42 -14.36 -7.86
CA SER A 297 -2.04 -13.81 -9.07
C SER A 297 -1.56 -12.40 -9.38
N ILE A 298 -1.34 -11.58 -8.35
CA ILE A 298 -0.87 -10.19 -8.49
C ILE A 298 0.63 -10.15 -8.75
N GLU A 299 1.42 -10.90 -7.99
CA GLU A 299 2.87 -10.97 -8.03
C GLU A 299 3.38 -11.29 -9.44
N SER A 300 2.70 -12.19 -10.17
CA SER A 300 3.09 -12.56 -11.54
C SER A 300 2.98 -11.42 -12.56
N HIS A 301 2.33 -10.31 -12.21
CA HIS A 301 2.18 -9.13 -13.06
C HIS A 301 3.10 -7.97 -12.64
N LEU A 302 3.82 -8.10 -11.53
CA LEU A 302 4.80 -7.08 -11.10
C LEU A 302 6.00 -7.08 -12.07
N PRO A 303 6.56 -5.89 -12.38
CA PRO A 303 7.80 -5.83 -13.14
C PRO A 303 8.97 -6.32 -12.28
N SER A 304 10.04 -6.84 -12.88
CA SER A 304 11.19 -7.38 -12.13
C SER A 304 11.92 -6.37 -11.23
N ASP A 305 11.69 -5.08 -11.42
CA ASP A 305 12.33 -3.96 -10.71
C ASP A 305 11.39 -3.27 -9.70
N TRP A 306 10.31 -3.93 -9.26
CA TRP A 306 9.42 -3.41 -8.23
C TRP A 306 10.18 -3.16 -6.91
N ASP A 307 9.89 -2.05 -6.23
CA ASP A 307 10.53 -1.69 -4.95
C ASP A 307 9.62 -2.06 -3.77
N THR A 308 8.36 -1.61 -3.81
CA THR A 308 7.38 -1.84 -2.74
C THR A 308 6.02 -2.23 -3.30
N VAL A 309 5.29 -3.06 -2.56
CA VAL A 309 3.88 -3.38 -2.86
C VAL A 309 3.03 -3.27 -1.59
N PHE A 310 2.03 -2.41 -1.59
CA PHE A 310 1.10 -2.26 -0.47
C PHE A 310 -0.06 -3.24 -0.59
N LEU A 311 0.01 -4.35 0.17
CA LEU A 311 -1.06 -5.35 0.28
C LEU A 311 -2.20 -4.85 1.20
N GLY A 312 -1.81 -4.04 2.18
CA GLY A 312 -2.64 -3.28 3.08
C GLY A 312 -2.13 -1.85 3.19
N HIS A 313 -2.98 -0.91 2.82
CA HIS A 313 -2.76 0.52 2.99
C HIS A 313 -4.09 1.18 3.35
N CYS A 314 -4.01 2.41 3.82
CA CYS A 314 -5.16 3.23 4.11
C CYS A 314 -5.06 4.52 3.30
N TRP A 315 -6.20 5.17 3.09
CA TRP A 315 -6.29 6.38 2.24
C TRP A 315 -5.73 6.10 0.84
N GLY A 316 -5.31 7.13 0.11
CA GLY A 316 -4.75 6.99 -1.24
C GLY A 316 -5.77 7.17 -2.36
N HIS A 317 -5.23 7.34 -3.57
CA HIS A 317 -5.99 7.65 -4.79
C HIS A 317 -5.82 6.55 -5.85
N GLU A 318 -5.52 5.32 -5.42
CA GLU A 318 -5.12 4.23 -6.31
C GLU A 318 -6.22 3.82 -7.28
N LEU A 319 -7.50 3.85 -6.85
CA LEU A 319 -8.65 3.59 -7.71
C LEU A 319 -8.82 4.58 -8.86
N ILE A 320 -8.20 5.76 -8.77
CA ILE A 320 -8.23 6.77 -9.83
C ILE A 320 -7.18 6.43 -10.91
N GLN A 321 -6.17 5.62 -10.57
CA GLN A 321 -5.16 5.17 -11.52
C GLN A 321 -5.65 3.95 -12.31
N PRO A 322 -5.22 3.81 -13.57
CA PRO A 322 -5.48 2.61 -14.35
C PRO A 322 -4.86 1.38 -13.67
N GLN A 323 -5.54 0.24 -13.83
CA GLN A 323 -5.04 -1.06 -13.43
C GLN A 323 -3.75 -1.40 -14.20
N PHE A 324 -2.80 -2.04 -13.53
CA PHE A 324 -1.50 -2.43 -14.07
C PHE A 324 -1.46 -3.95 -14.25
N GLY A 325 -1.81 -4.44 -15.45
CA GLY A 325 -1.71 -5.86 -15.83
C GLY A 325 -2.67 -6.81 -15.11
N HIS A 326 -3.17 -6.45 -13.92
CA HIS A 326 -4.07 -7.22 -13.08
C HIS A 326 -5.19 -6.30 -12.55
N PRO A 327 -6.45 -6.76 -12.44
CA PRO A 327 -7.60 -5.91 -12.09
C PRO A 327 -7.53 -5.27 -10.70
N ASN A 328 -6.68 -5.79 -9.81
CA ASN A 328 -6.48 -5.27 -8.45
C ASN A 328 -5.13 -4.60 -8.23
N LEU A 329 -4.28 -4.52 -9.25
CA LEU A 329 -2.93 -3.96 -9.10
C LEU A 329 -2.90 -2.56 -9.71
N HIS A 330 -2.37 -1.60 -8.96
CA HIS A 330 -2.23 -0.21 -9.40
C HIS A 330 -0.80 0.26 -9.14
N LYS A 331 -0.30 1.17 -9.98
CA LYS A 331 0.90 1.96 -9.63
C LYS A 331 0.55 2.85 -8.45
N SER A 332 1.35 2.80 -7.38
CA SER A 332 1.07 3.60 -6.19
C SER A 332 1.11 5.09 -6.50
N THR A 333 0.19 5.82 -5.90
CA THR A 333 0.09 7.28 -5.99
C THR A 333 0.46 7.89 -4.64
N GLU A 334 -0.36 7.62 -3.62
CA GLU A 334 -0.22 8.21 -2.28
C GLU A 334 -0.76 7.24 -1.21
N PRO A 335 -0.29 5.98 -1.14
CA PRO A 335 -0.70 5.06 -0.10
C PRO A 335 -0.19 5.55 1.26
N LEU A 336 -1.02 5.39 2.31
CA LEU A 336 -0.66 5.65 3.70
C LEU A 336 -0.87 4.37 4.53
N CYS A 337 -0.50 4.42 5.81
CA CYS A 337 -0.33 3.24 6.67
C CYS A 337 0.75 2.26 6.17
N LEU A 338 1.42 1.61 7.11
CA LEU A 338 2.42 0.58 6.85
C LEU A 338 2.06 -0.76 7.52
N HIS A 339 0.76 -1.02 7.71
CA HIS A 339 0.29 -2.20 8.44
C HIS A 339 0.52 -3.51 7.68
N GLY A 340 0.61 -3.48 6.34
CA GLY A 340 0.92 -4.67 5.55
C GLY A 340 1.50 -4.35 4.18
N TYR A 341 2.83 -4.39 4.03
CA TYR A 341 3.50 -4.07 2.76
C TYR A 341 4.66 -5.02 2.48
N ALA A 342 4.85 -5.33 1.21
CA ALA A 342 5.99 -6.08 0.71
C ALA A 342 7.07 -5.14 0.21
N VAL A 343 8.32 -5.57 0.33
CA VAL A 343 9.51 -4.86 -0.14
C VAL A 343 10.45 -5.84 -0.83
N SER A 344 11.06 -5.43 -1.95
CA SER A 344 12.10 -6.20 -2.63
C SER A 344 13.47 -5.88 -2.04
N ALA A 345 14.50 -6.68 -2.35
CA ALA A 345 15.88 -6.38 -1.96
C ALA A 345 16.37 -5.02 -2.49
N LEU A 346 15.89 -4.59 -3.66
CA LEU A 346 16.19 -3.27 -4.22
C LEU A 346 15.41 -2.18 -3.47
N GLY A 347 14.12 -2.43 -3.22
CA GLY A 347 13.25 -1.52 -2.49
C GLY A 347 13.73 -1.27 -1.06
N SER A 348 14.22 -2.28 -0.35
CA SER A 348 14.69 -2.13 1.04
C SER A 348 15.91 -1.21 1.10
N ARG A 349 16.85 -1.35 0.15
CA ARG A 349 18.00 -0.45 0.02
C ARG A 349 17.58 0.99 -0.29
N LYS A 350 16.70 1.19 -1.28
CA LYS A 350 16.20 2.53 -1.63
C LYS A 350 15.42 3.18 -0.49
N LEU A 351 14.55 2.43 0.19
CA LEU A 351 13.83 2.93 1.36
C LEU A 351 14.80 3.33 2.47
N LEU A 352 15.81 2.52 2.77
CA LEU A 352 16.81 2.86 3.79
C LEU A 352 17.64 4.08 3.39
N GLU A 353 18.01 4.25 2.12
CA GLU A 353 18.67 5.45 1.64
C GLU A 353 17.81 6.70 1.86
N LEU A 354 16.53 6.63 1.49
CA LEU A 354 15.59 7.76 1.63
C LEU A 354 15.22 8.06 3.09
N TYR A 355 15.05 7.03 3.92
CA TYR A 355 14.71 7.18 5.34
C TYR A 355 15.90 7.57 6.22
N ASN A 356 17.14 7.24 5.82
CA ASN A 356 18.33 7.58 6.59
C ASN A 356 18.98 8.92 6.20
N ASP A 357 18.41 9.66 5.25
CA ASP A 357 18.90 11.02 4.97
C ASP A 357 18.79 11.88 6.25
N PRO A 358 19.91 12.46 6.73
CA PRO A 358 19.95 13.09 8.04
C PRO A 358 19.14 14.38 8.12
N TRP A 359 18.67 14.93 7.00
CA TRP A 359 17.79 16.09 6.93
C TRP A 359 16.31 15.75 6.87
N THR A 360 15.93 14.49 6.60
CA THR A 360 14.53 14.04 6.51
C THR A 360 14.17 13.00 7.55
N SER A 361 15.16 12.28 8.09
CA SER A 361 14.94 11.19 9.04
C SER A 361 14.17 11.69 10.26
N PHE A 362 13.09 11.00 10.60
CA PHE A 362 12.18 11.31 11.72
C PHE A 362 11.52 12.69 11.67
N GLN A 363 11.55 13.37 10.51
CA GLN A 363 10.91 14.69 10.33
C GLN A 363 9.45 14.63 9.92
N THR A 364 8.91 13.45 9.61
CA THR A 364 7.48 13.22 9.41
C THR A 364 7.15 11.80 9.89
N PRO A 365 5.87 11.46 10.13
CA PRO A 365 5.48 10.06 10.29
C PRO A 365 6.02 9.18 9.15
N VAL A 366 6.35 7.93 9.48
CA VAL A 366 7.05 7.02 8.54
C VAL A 366 6.21 6.68 7.31
N ASP A 367 4.90 6.58 7.48
CA ASP A 367 3.94 6.31 6.41
C ASP A 367 3.73 7.52 5.50
N THR A 368 3.76 8.74 6.04
CA THR A 368 3.63 9.97 5.23
C THR A 368 4.86 10.27 4.37
N CYS A 369 5.99 9.59 4.62
CA CYS A 369 7.16 9.64 3.76
C CYS A 369 6.92 9.00 2.40
N ILE A 370 6.19 7.88 2.36
CA ILE A 370 6.00 7.03 1.18
C ILE A 370 5.48 7.81 -0.04
N PRO A 371 4.40 8.62 0.05
CA PRO A 371 3.95 9.43 -1.08
C PRO A 371 5.03 10.32 -1.69
N THR A 372 5.94 10.83 -0.87
CA THR A 372 7.05 11.66 -1.36
C THR A 372 8.13 10.80 -2.01
N PHE A 373 8.44 9.64 -1.42
CA PHE A 373 9.42 8.70 -1.98
C PHE A 373 9.00 8.17 -3.35
N ILE A 374 7.70 7.92 -3.55
CA ILE A 374 7.13 7.57 -4.87
C ILE A 374 7.38 8.69 -5.88
N LYS A 375 7.12 9.95 -5.51
CA LYS A 375 7.38 11.13 -6.37
C LYS A 375 8.88 11.30 -6.67
N LEU A 376 9.75 10.84 -5.79
CA LEU A 376 11.21 10.82 -5.97
C LEU A 376 11.73 9.60 -6.76
N GLY A 377 10.86 8.68 -7.16
CA GLY A 377 11.21 7.55 -8.04
C GLY A 377 11.15 6.17 -7.41
N LEU A 378 10.58 6.01 -6.21
CA LEU A 378 10.29 4.69 -5.65
C LEU A 378 9.26 3.96 -6.52
N ASN A 379 9.65 2.82 -7.10
CA ASN A 379 8.83 2.02 -8.00
C ASN A 379 7.81 1.18 -7.20
N SER A 380 6.74 1.84 -6.78
CA SER A 380 5.76 1.27 -5.86
C SER A 380 4.45 0.88 -6.54
N PHE A 381 3.83 -0.15 -5.98
CA PHE A 381 2.51 -0.64 -6.38
C PHE A 381 1.58 -0.80 -5.17
N SER A 382 0.28 -0.71 -5.42
CA SER A 382 -0.76 -0.85 -4.39
C SER A 382 -1.82 -1.84 -4.86
N ILE A 383 -2.31 -2.66 -3.94
CA ILE A 383 -3.41 -3.60 -4.20
C ILE A 383 -4.72 -2.94 -3.77
N GLU A 384 -5.73 -3.02 -4.64
CA GLU A 384 -7.07 -2.50 -4.35
C GLU A 384 -8.18 -3.42 -4.91
N PRO A 385 -9.16 -3.85 -4.09
CA PRO A 385 -9.25 -3.62 -2.64
C PRO A 385 -8.10 -4.29 -1.89
N THR A 386 -7.75 -3.74 -0.74
CA THR A 386 -6.68 -4.26 0.12
C THR A 386 -6.98 -5.67 0.60
N ILE A 387 -5.96 -6.53 0.62
CA ILE A 387 -6.06 -7.93 1.04
C ILE A 387 -5.53 -8.17 2.46
N ILE A 388 -4.98 -7.11 3.07
CA ILE A 388 -4.57 -7.02 4.47
C ILE A 388 -5.15 -5.73 5.05
N ASN A 389 -5.90 -5.82 6.15
CA ASN A 389 -6.57 -4.68 6.76
C ASN A 389 -6.22 -4.57 8.25
N GLN A 390 -6.12 -3.34 8.75
CA GLN A 390 -5.92 -3.10 10.16
C GLN A 390 -7.16 -3.51 10.96
N SER A 391 -6.97 -4.43 11.91
CA SER A 391 -7.94 -4.81 12.92
C SER A 391 -8.18 -3.67 13.89
N LYS A 392 -9.44 -3.31 14.10
CA LYS A 392 -9.87 -2.31 15.08
C LYS A 392 -10.44 -2.95 16.35
N VAL A 393 -10.03 -4.18 16.65
CA VAL A 393 -10.52 -4.91 17.83
C VAL A 393 -9.88 -4.35 19.10
N LEU A 394 -8.55 -4.19 19.09
CA LEU A 394 -7.74 -3.74 20.23
C LEU A 394 -7.44 -2.23 20.16
N GLN A 395 -7.03 -1.65 21.29
CA GLN A 395 -6.61 -0.23 21.34
C GLN A 395 -5.29 -0.01 20.61
N SER A 396 -5.07 1.20 20.10
CA SER A 396 -3.82 1.65 19.47
C SER A 396 -2.80 2.08 20.52
N ASP A 397 -1.52 1.76 20.31
CA ASP A 397 -0.42 2.22 21.16
C ASP A 397 0.10 3.60 20.74
N ILE A 398 -0.32 4.08 19.57
CA ILE A 398 0.11 5.34 18.95
C ILE A 398 -0.92 6.44 19.20
N GLN A 399 -2.20 6.16 18.98
CA GLN A 399 -3.29 7.12 19.10
C GLN A 399 -4.21 6.73 20.26
N SER A 400 -4.83 7.72 20.90
CA SER A 400 -5.86 7.45 21.92
C SER A 400 -7.02 6.64 21.32
N GLY A 401 -7.45 5.57 22.00
CA GLY A 401 -8.55 4.73 21.55
C GLY A 401 -8.11 3.72 20.49
N LYS A 402 -8.88 3.57 19.40
CA LYS A 402 -8.64 2.60 18.32
C LYS A 402 -8.04 3.24 17.05
N GLY A 403 -7.65 4.51 17.15
CA GLY A 403 -7.31 5.34 15.98
C GLY A 403 -8.55 5.63 15.11
N SER A 404 -8.32 5.82 13.80
CA SER A 404 -9.40 6.02 12.82
C SER A 404 -10.46 4.91 12.86
N SER A 405 -11.73 5.28 12.67
CA SER A 405 -12.84 4.33 12.51
C SER A 405 -12.81 3.57 11.18
N TRP A 406 -11.93 3.96 10.25
CA TRP A 406 -11.75 3.21 9.01
C TRP A 406 -11.29 1.79 9.30
N LYS A 407 -12.05 0.84 8.77
CA LYS A 407 -11.72 -0.57 8.69
C LYS A 407 -11.90 -0.93 7.21
N GLY A 408 -10.83 -1.32 6.53
CA GLY A 408 -10.95 -1.86 5.18
C GLY A 408 -11.91 -3.07 5.17
N LEU A 409 -12.47 -3.39 4.01
CA LEU A 409 -13.33 -4.55 3.85
C LEU A 409 -12.50 -5.74 3.41
N LEU A 410 -12.52 -6.82 4.20
CA LEU A 410 -12.08 -8.15 3.74
C LEU A 410 -13.33 -8.92 3.32
N VAL A 411 -13.27 -9.58 2.17
CA VAL A 411 -14.35 -10.42 1.66
C VAL A 411 -14.49 -11.67 2.54
N ASP A 412 -13.35 -12.24 2.95
CA ASP A 412 -13.30 -13.48 3.70
C ASP A 412 -12.23 -13.40 4.80
N SER A 413 -12.56 -12.70 5.89
CA SER A 413 -11.66 -12.46 7.03
C SER A 413 -11.21 -13.77 7.72
N VAL A 414 -9.89 -13.91 7.90
CA VAL A 414 -9.29 -15.00 8.69
C VAL A 414 -9.73 -14.92 10.15
N ALA A 415 -9.69 -13.73 10.75
CA ALA A 415 -10.10 -13.55 12.15
C ALA A 415 -11.57 -13.94 12.37
N GLU A 416 -12.48 -13.59 11.45
CA GLU A 416 -13.89 -13.99 11.52
C GLU A 416 -14.07 -15.51 11.42
N ARG A 417 -13.29 -16.19 10.57
CA ARG A 417 -13.31 -17.66 10.47
C ARG A 417 -12.84 -18.33 11.75
N ILE A 418 -11.76 -17.82 12.35
CA ILE A 418 -11.26 -18.32 13.65
C ILE A 418 -12.36 -18.17 14.71
N LEU A 419 -12.97 -16.99 14.84
CA LEU A 419 -14.06 -16.76 15.79
C LEU A 419 -15.23 -17.72 15.57
N LYS A 420 -15.66 -17.93 14.32
CA LYS A 420 -16.72 -18.89 13.97
C LYS A 420 -16.34 -20.32 14.37
N SER A 421 -15.09 -20.73 14.12
CA SER A 421 -14.60 -22.07 14.48
C SER A 421 -14.53 -22.29 16.00
N GLU A 422 -14.27 -21.22 16.76
CA GLU A 422 -14.28 -21.23 18.22
C GLU A 422 -15.70 -21.11 18.81
N GLY A 423 -16.75 -21.09 17.97
CA GLY A 423 -18.14 -20.92 18.40
C GLY A 423 -18.45 -19.51 18.95
N LYS A 424 -17.58 -18.53 18.70
CA LYS A 424 -17.73 -17.16 19.18
C LYS A 424 -18.59 -16.34 18.21
N PRO A 425 -19.41 -15.41 18.73
CA PRO A 425 -20.22 -14.55 17.88
C PRO A 425 -19.34 -13.62 17.04
N VAL A 426 -19.64 -13.53 15.75
CA VAL A 426 -19.09 -12.50 14.86
C VAL A 426 -20.07 -11.34 14.86
N ASN A 427 -19.68 -10.21 15.43
CA ASN A 427 -20.50 -8.99 15.38
C ASN A 427 -20.46 -8.41 13.98
N HIS A 428 -21.45 -8.77 13.15
CA HIS A 428 -21.70 -8.13 11.86
C HIS A 428 -22.36 -6.75 12.04
N THR A 429 -21.72 -5.83 12.76
CA THR A 429 -22.26 -4.48 12.94
C THR A 429 -21.82 -3.56 11.79
N LEU A 430 -22.19 -3.90 10.56
CA LEU A 430 -22.46 -2.86 9.55
C LEU A 430 -23.93 -2.50 9.70
N THR A 431 -24.26 -1.72 10.74
CA THR A 431 -25.62 -1.17 10.86
C THR A 431 -25.87 -0.32 9.61
N ARG A 432 -26.92 -0.68 8.88
CA ARG A 432 -27.43 0.02 7.69
C ARG A 432 -27.70 1.52 7.93
N GLU A 433 -27.74 1.94 9.19
CA GLU A 433 -27.87 3.34 9.63
C GLU A 433 -26.58 4.14 9.52
N ASN A 434 -25.39 3.52 9.56
CA ASN A 434 -24.11 4.23 9.41
C ASN A 434 -23.79 4.60 7.95
N SER A 435 -24.49 4.00 6.97
CA SER A 435 -24.07 4.03 5.56
C SER A 435 -24.59 5.22 4.73
N LYS A 436 -25.37 6.15 5.32
CA LYS A 436 -25.88 7.33 4.58
C LYS A 436 -25.36 8.67 5.09
N SER A 437 -24.92 8.76 6.35
CA SER A 437 -24.47 10.02 6.95
C SER A 437 -23.00 10.02 7.42
N ASN A 438 -22.37 8.85 7.60
CA ASN A 438 -20.99 8.73 8.08
C ASN A 438 -20.16 7.83 7.15
N ILE A 439 -19.93 8.29 5.91
CA ILE A 439 -18.90 7.69 5.05
C ILE A 439 -17.57 7.82 5.78
N ASP A 440 -16.81 6.72 5.89
CA ASP A 440 -15.56 6.77 6.62
C ASP A 440 -14.56 7.77 5.97
N PRO A 441 -13.65 8.35 6.77
CA PRO A 441 -12.75 9.38 6.28
C PRO A 441 -11.84 8.95 5.11
N ALA A 442 -11.43 7.68 5.06
CA ALA A 442 -10.55 7.19 4.01
C ALA A 442 -11.30 6.99 2.69
N THR A 443 -12.54 6.49 2.73
CA THR A 443 -13.44 6.44 1.58
C THR A 443 -13.76 7.84 1.07
N LEU A 444 -14.07 8.79 1.96
CA LEU A 444 -14.23 10.19 1.56
C LEU A 444 -12.97 10.70 0.84
N PHE A 445 -11.79 10.53 1.42
CA PHE A 445 -10.52 10.95 0.81
C PHE A 445 -10.31 10.34 -0.57
N ARG A 446 -10.51 9.02 -0.71
CA ARG A 446 -10.37 8.26 -1.97
C ARG A 446 -11.20 8.85 -3.11
N TYR A 447 -12.40 9.36 -2.82
CA TYR A 447 -13.34 9.83 -3.85
C TYR A 447 -13.50 11.36 -3.93
N LYS A 448 -13.04 12.15 -2.94
CA LYS A 448 -13.28 13.61 -2.88
C LYS A 448 -12.63 14.38 -4.03
N SER A 449 -11.49 13.89 -4.53
CA SER A 449 -10.74 14.50 -5.64
C SER A 449 -11.37 14.20 -7.02
N ALA A 450 -12.09 13.09 -7.18
CA ALA A 450 -12.83 12.79 -8.42
C ALA A 450 -14.11 13.64 -8.55
N SER A 451 -14.74 14.00 -7.43
CA SER A 451 -16.09 14.58 -7.41
C SER A 451 -16.17 16.05 -7.85
N ILE A 452 -15.11 16.87 -7.73
CA ILE A 452 -15.23 18.31 -8.05
C ILE A 452 -15.10 18.60 -9.55
N LYS A 453 -14.41 17.74 -10.31
CA LYS A 453 -14.22 17.90 -11.75
C LYS A 453 -15.25 17.12 -12.57
N ALA A 454 -15.50 15.85 -12.19
CA ALA A 454 -16.45 15.00 -12.92
C ALA A 454 -17.91 15.47 -12.83
N LEU A 455 -18.33 16.10 -11.71
CA LEU A 455 -19.69 16.66 -11.55
C LEU A 455 -19.91 17.99 -12.27
N LYS A 456 -18.83 18.72 -12.63
CA LYS A 456 -18.96 19.92 -13.47
C LYS A 456 -19.09 19.56 -14.94
N ASP A 457 -18.43 18.49 -15.38
CA ASP A 457 -18.46 18.04 -16.77
C ASP A 457 -19.69 17.16 -17.10
N THR A 458 -20.48 16.76 -16.09
CA THR A 458 -21.78 16.07 -16.27
C THR A 458 -23.00 17.00 -16.22
N GLN A 459 -22.83 18.32 -16.20
CA GLN A 459 -23.89 19.23 -16.65
C GLN A 459 -23.98 19.17 -18.19
N CYS A 460 -24.45 18.03 -18.68
CA CYS A 460 -24.84 17.86 -20.07
C CYS A 460 -26.05 18.76 -20.34
N ASN A 461 -25.83 19.70 -21.27
CA ASN A 461 -26.80 20.47 -22.04
C ASN A 461 -28.27 20.08 -21.84
N LYS A 462 -28.99 20.84 -21.02
CA LYS A 462 -30.43 21.03 -21.21
C LYS A 462 -30.62 22.06 -22.31
N GLY A 463 -30.61 21.59 -23.55
CA GLY A 463 -30.93 22.41 -24.72
C GLY A 463 -30.52 21.72 -26.00
N VAL A 464 -31.37 20.81 -26.49
CA VAL A 464 -32.03 20.80 -27.82
C VAL A 464 -33.23 19.86 -27.70
#